data_AF-A0A0M2UY00-F1
#
_entry.id   AF-A0A0M2UY00-F1
#
_cell.length_a   1.000
_cell.length_b   1.000
_cell.length_c   1.000
_cell.angle_alpha   90.00
_cell.angle_beta   90.00
_cell.angle_gamma   90.00
#
_symmetry.space_group_name_H-M   'P 1'
#
loop_
_entity.id
_entity.type
_entity.pdbx_description
1 polymer ?
#
loop_
_entity_poly.entity_id
_entity_poly.type
_entity_poly.pdbx_seq_one_letter_code
_entity_poly.pdbx_strand_id
1 'polypeptide(L)' 'MRGKKAIGFEVKAATVWKKEYSGVLNQRFREKLLQKCFGIYLGDTRLKDHEVHVLPLKEFMRDIALGKILNIA' A
#
# COMPACT_ATOMS: atom_id res chain seq x y z
N MET A 1 21.82 -0.17 -5.97
CA MET A 1 21.47 1.18 -5.45
C MET A 1 20.01 1.17 -5.03
N ARG A 2 19.67 1.67 -3.84
CA ARG A 2 18.27 1.90 -3.42
C ARG A 2 17.87 3.31 -3.86
N GLY A 3 16.72 3.46 -4.52
CA GLY A 3 16.21 4.79 -4.88
C GLY A 3 15.99 5.66 -3.64
N LYS A 4 16.07 6.99 -3.77
CA LYS A 4 15.86 7.94 -2.66
C LYS A 4 14.48 7.78 -1.98
N LYS A 5 13.52 7.14 -2.67
CA LYS A 5 12.14 6.90 -2.26
C LYS A 5 11.87 5.40 -2.27
N ALA A 6 11.29 4.87 -1.19
CA ALA A 6 10.90 3.47 -1.05
C ALA A 6 9.40 3.37 -0.69
N ILE A 7 8.65 2.66 -1.52
CA ILE A 7 7.22 2.42 -1.33
C ILE A 7 7.04 0.92 -1.13
N GLY A 8 6.25 0.54 -0.13
CA GLY A 8 5.91 -0.85 0.13
C GLY A 8 4.54 -1.19 -0.43
N PHE A 9 4.43 -2.35 -1.06
CA PHE A 9 3.17 -2.92 -1.53
C PHE A 9 2.95 -4.29 -0.92
N GLU A 10 1.72 -4.55 -0.52
CA GLU A 10 1.22 -5.89 -0.18
C GLU A 10 -0.02 -6.14 -1.03
N VAL A 11 -0.10 -7.30 -1.69
CA VAL A 11 -1.16 -7.62 -2.65
C VAL A 11 -1.79 -8.94 -2.26
N LYS A 12 -3.12 -8.95 -2.11
CA LYS A 12 -3.89 -10.15 -1.77
C LYS A 12 -5.04 -10.34 -2.75
N ALA A 13 -5.11 -11.53 -3.34
CA ALA A 13 -6.25 -11.96 -4.15
C ALA A 13 -7.42 -12.37 -3.24
N ALA A 14 -7.93 -11.42 -2.45
CA ALA A 14 -8.99 -11.63 -1.47
C ALA A 14 -9.91 -10.40 -1.41
N THR A 15 -11.20 -10.62 -1.19
CA THR A 15 -12.22 -9.56 -1.04
C THR A 15 -12.26 -8.98 0.38
N VAL A 16 -11.65 -9.66 1.35
CA VAL A 16 -11.52 -9.21 2.74
C VAL A 16 -10.05 -8.97 3.05
N TRP A 17 -9.75 -7.79 3.59
CA TRP A 17 -8.42 -7.47 4.11
C TRP A 17 -8.30 -7.90 5.56
N LYS A 18 -7.33 -8.77 5.87
CA LYS A 18 -7.03 -9.18 7.24
C LYS A 18 -5.94 -8.30 7.83
N LYS A 19 -6.06 -8.00 9.14
CA LYS A 19 -5.10 -7.14 9.86
C LYS A 19 -3.67 -7.67 9.78
N GLU A 20 -3.47 -8.98 9.75
CA GLU A 20 -2.11 -9.56 9.67
C GLU A 20 -1.35 -9.17 8.40
N TYR A 21 -2.05 -8.84 7.31
CA TYR A 21 -1.43 -8.50 6.03
C TYR A 21 -0.64 -7.19 6.08
N SER A 22 -1.00 -6.29 7.00
CA SER A 22 -0.34 -4.98 7.12
C SER A 22 0.90 -5.02 8.02
N GLY A 23 1.17 -6.13 8.72
CA GLY A 23 2.16 -6.20 9.80
C GLY A 23 3.58 -5.79 9.36
N VAL A 24 4.09 -6.40 8.28
CA VAL A 24 5.46 -6.15 7.79
C VAL A 24 5.60 -4.73 7.23
N LEU A 25 4.60 -4.23 6.51
CA LEU A 25 4.63 -2.87 5.97
C LEU A 25 4.63 -1.83 7.09
N ASN A 26 3.76 -2.00 8.08
CA ASN A 26 3.71 -1.16 9.26
C ASN A 26 5.04 -1.15 10.03
N GLN A 27 5.68 -2.31 10.19
CA GLN A 27 6.99 -2.40 10.82
C GLN A 27 8.04 -1.61 10.02
N ARG A 28 8.17 -1.86 8.73
CA ARG A 28 9.18 -1.22 7.88
C ARG A 28 8.98 0.30 7.74
N PHE A 29 7.74 0.76 7.78
CA PHE A 29 7.44 2.19 7.84
C PHE A 29 7.94 2.82 9.14
N ARG A 30 7.67 2.19 10.30
CA ARG A 30 8.17 2.66 11.60
C ARG A 30 9.69 2.67 11.69
N GLU A 31 10.36 1.71 11.06
CA GLU A 31 11.82 1.66 10.92
C GLU A 31 12.38 2.68 9.91
N LYS A 32 11.51 3.52 9.31
CA LYS A 32 11.85 4.52 8.29
C LYS A 32 12.50 3.91 7.04
N LEU A 33 12.25 2.61 6.80
CA LEU A 33 12.66 1.89 5.59
C LEU A 33 11.66 2.07 4.45
N LEU A 34 10.46 2.58 4.72
CA LEU A 34 9.46 2.92 3.72
C LEU A 34 8.91 4.32 4.00
N GLN A 35 8.60 5.07 2.94
CA GLN A 35 7.99 6.40 3.03
C GLN A 35 6.49 6.38 2.78
N LYS A 36 5.96 5.35 2.10
CA LYS A 36 4.53 5.09 1.90
C LYS A 36 4.28 3.58 1.84
N CYS A 37 3.11 3.16 2.30
CA CYS A 37 2.69 1.76 2.28
C CYS A 37 1.29 1.63 1.69
N PHE A 38 1.13 0.65 0.79
CA PHE A 38 -0.16 0.35 0.17
C PHE A 38 -0.50 -1.14 0.30
N GLY A 39 -1.74 -1.42 0.65
CA GLY A 39 -2.36 -2.73 0.52
C GLY A 39 -3.27 -2.74 -0.70
N ILE A 40 -3.26 -3.82 -1.48
CA ILE A 40 -4.11 -3.96 -2.68
C ILE A 40 -4.91 -5.25 -2.55
N TYR A 41 -6.22 -5.13 -2.72
CA TYR A 41 -7.16 -6.25 -2.54
C TYR A 41 -8.33 -6.19 -3.52
N LEU A 42 -9.16 -7.23 -3.53
CA LEU A 42 -10.30 -7.40 -4.45
C LEU A 42 -11.62 -6.88 -3.89
N GLY A 43 -11.65 -6.29 -2.69
CA GLY A 43 -12.85 -5.65 -2.17
C GLY A 43 -13.06 -4.26 -2.78
N ASP A 44 -14.13 -3.62 -2.34
CA ASP A 44 -14.74 -2.52 -3.10
C ASP A 44 -14.52 -1.16 -2.43
N THR A 45 -13.97 -1.16 -1.21
CA THR A 45 -13.88 0.01 -0.34
C THR A 45 -12.43 0.33 0.02
N ARG A 46 -12.14 1.61 0.21
CA ARG A 46 -10.85 1.99 0.81
C ARG A 46 -10.84 1.59 2.27
N LEU A 47 -9.75 0.99 2.73
CA LEU A 47 -9.51 0.75 4.14
C LEU A 47 -8.22 1.46 4.56
N LYS A 48 -8.11 1.77 5.84
CA LYS A 48 -6.87 2.24 6.44
C LYS A 48 -6.49 1.28 7.55
N ASP A 49 -5.28 0.72 7.46
CA ASP A 49 -4.74 -0.17 8.46
C ASP A 49 -3.40 0.37 8.97
N HIS A 50 -3.50 1.26 9.96
CA HIS A 50 -2.38 2.04 10.50
C HIS A 50 -1.73 2.90 9.40
N GLU A 51 -0.48 2.64 9.04
CA GLU A 51 0.29 3.37 8.03
C GLU A 51 0.04 2.84 6.61
N VAL A 52 -0.70 1.72 6.48
CA VAL A 52 -1.02 1.10 5.20
C VAL A 52 -2.34 1.64 4.66
N HIS A 53 -2.28 2.26 3.48
CA HIS A 53 -3.46 2.63 2.70
C HIS A 53 -3.92 1.43 1.87
N VAL A 54 -5.07 0.85 2.19
CA VAL A 54 -5.59 -0.33 1.48
C VAL A 54 -6.59 0.11 0.43
N LEU A 55 -6.31 -0.22 -0.84
CA LEU A 55 -7.07 0.22 -2.00
C LEU A 55 -7.66 -0.99 -2.75
N PRO A 56 -8.91 -0.90 -3.23
CA PRO A 56 -9.43 -1.80 -4.25
C PRO A 56 -8.50 -1.84 -5.46
N LEU A 57 -8.30 -3.02 -6.06
CA LEU A 57 -7.44 -3.20 -7.23
C LEU A 57 -7.77 -2.21 -8.36
N LYS A 58 -9.06 -2.05 -8.69
CA LYS A 58 -9.52 -1.13 -9.74
C LYS A 58 -9.06 0.32 -9.48
N GLU A 59 -9.12 0.73 -8.22
CA GLU A 59 -8.70 2.07 -7.84
C GLU A 59 -7.18 2.21 -7.84
N PHE A 60 -6.46 1.24 -7.30
CA PHE A 60 -5.00 1.23 -7.33
C PHE A 60 -4.48 1.36 -8.76
N MET A 61 -5.02 0.58 -9.70
CA MET A 61 -4.64 0.60 -11.11
C MET A 61 -4.89 1.97 -11.76
N ARG A 62 -6.01 2.62 -11.43
CA ARG A 62 -6.29 3.99 -11.88
C ARG A 62 -5.27 4.97 -11.29
N ASP A 63 -5.04 4.92 -9.98
CA ASP A 63 -4.25 5.92 -9.28
C ASP A 63 -2.74 5.77 -9.57
N ILE A 64 -2.25 4.55 -9.81
CA ILE A 64 -0.87 4.32 -10.25
C ILE A 64 -0.66 4.80 -11.70
N ALA A 65 -1.61 4.57 -12.59
CA ALA A 65 -1.55 5.05 -13.98
C ALA A 65 -1.54 6.59 -14.06
N LEU A 66 -2.23 7.25 -13.12
CA LEU A 66 -2.21 8.71 -12.97
C LEU A 66 -0.97 9.24 -12.23
N GLY A 67 -0.02 8.38 -11.86
CA GLY A 67 1.20 8.77 -11.14
C GLY A 67 0.99 9.14 -9.67
N LYS A 68 -0.22 8.98 -9.11
CA LYS A 68 -0.56 9.39 -7.73
C LYS A 68 0.09 8.52 -6.65
N ILE A 69 0.43 7.28 -7.01
CA ILE A 69 1.06 6.31 -6.10
C ILE A 69 2.58 6.51 -6.02
N LEU A 70 3.25 6.64 -7.18
CA LEU A 70 4.72 6.67 -7.27
C LEU A 70 5.30 8.07 -7.00
N ASN A 71 4.52 9.13 -7.17
CA ASN A 71 4.94 10.48 -6.81
C ASN A 71 4.78 10.69 -5.30
N ILE A 72 5.89 10.52 -4.59
CA ILE A 72 6.05 11.03 -3.22
C ILE A 72 6.64 12.43 -3.36
N ALA A 73 5.98 13.48 -2.87
CA ALA A 73 6.60 14.81 -2.79
C ALA A 73 7.77 14.76 -1.80
#